data_AF-A0A2S6P9F0-F1
#
_entry.id   AF-A0A2S6P9F0-F1
#
_cell.length_a   1.000
_cell.length_b   1.000
_cell.length_c   1.000
_cell.angle_alpha   90.00
_cell.angle_beta   90.00
_cell.angle_gamma   90.00
#
_symmetry.space_group_name_H-M   'P 1'
#
loop_
_entity.id
_entity.type
_entity.pdbx_description
1 polymer ?
#
loop_
_entity_poly.entity_id
_entity_poly.type
_entity_poly.pdbx_seq_one_letter_code
_entity_poly.pdbx_strand_id
1 'polypeptide(L)'
;MQVFSSNVYFKIGIEEINSSQKEFFKDFIALVDLGHCFIIINENQSKILYSYTDPVNIFLCNSFIRIPKNITTKDLISCFKTTNYREKQCYKPESLTRDEIDVLRLSVSYSLKQISIIKGIEYKTVSYHKIRALHKLNIKSIVELFISLSEWGKHYENIKSCMLENRNAINKIH
;
A
#
# COMPACT_ATOMS: atom_id res chain seq x y z
N MET A 1 4.03 -16.27 -0.15
CA MET A 1 3.62 -14.94 0.35
C MET A 1 3.83 -14.82 1.87
N GLN A 2 4.43 -13.74 2.35
CA GLN A 2 4.48 -13.35 3.77
C GLN A 2 3.33 -12.37 4.11
N VAL A 3 2.86 -12.37 5.35
CA VAL A 3 1.74 -11.52 5.80
C VAL A 3 2.21 -10.54 6.87
N PHE A 4 2.03 -9.25 6.60
CA PHE A 4 2.37 -8.14 7.49
C PHE A 4 1.10 -7.49 7.99
N SER A 5 0.79 -7.66 9.27
CA SER A 5 -0.42 -7.15 9.89
C SER A 5 -0.23 -7.03 11.40
N SER A 6 -0.69 -5.93 11.99
CA SER A 6 -0.85 -5.80 13.44
C SER A 6 -2.06 -6.59 13.97
N ASN A 7 -3.00 -7.00 13.11
CA ASN A 7 -4.11 -7.88 13.49
C ASN A 7 -3.66 -9.35 13.45
N VAL A 8 -3.47 -9.93 14.64
CA VAL A 8 -2.99 -11.30 14.85
C VAL A 8 -3.95 -12.35 14.27
N TYR A 9 -5.26 -12.19 14.46
CA TYR A 9 -6.25 -13.15 13.95
C TYR A 9 -6.32 -13.14 12.42
N PHE A 10 -6.25 -11.95 11.82
CA PHE A 10 -6.17 -11.82 10.36
C PHE A 10 -4.91 -12.51 9.83
N LYS A 11 -3.76 -12.26 10.47
CA LYS A 11 -2.49 -12.87 10.08
C LYS A 11 -2.57 -14.40 10.09
N ILE A 12 -3.02 -14.99 11.20
CA ILE A 12 -3.20 -16.44 11.33
C ILE A 12 -4.12 -16.99 10.24
N GLY A 13 -5.27 -16.34 10.01
CA GLY A 13 -6.24 -16.79 9.01
C GLY A 13 -5.68 -16.79 7.58
N ILE A 14 -4.93 -15.75 7.18
CA ILE A 14 -4.32 -15.71 5.85
C ILE A 14 -3.15 -16.69 5.74
N GLU A 15 -2.34 -16.85 6.79
CA GLU A 15 -1.24 -17.81 6.81
C GLU A 15 -1.74 -19.25 6.64
N GLU A 16 -2.88 -19.61 7.24
CA GLU A 16 -3.53 -20.92 7.07
C GLU A 16 -4.08 -21.12 5.63
N ILE A 17 -4.65 -20.07 5.03
CA ILE A 17 -5.09 -20.13 3.62
C ILE A 17 -3.87 -20.31 2.70
N ASN A 18 -2.78 -19.61 2.99
CA ASN A 18 -1.54 -19.66 2.21
C ASN A 18 -0.84 -21.02 2.34
N SER A 19 -0.86 -21.66 3.52
CA SER A 19 -0.29 -22.99 3.74
C SER A 19 -1.07 -24.08 3.01
N SER A 20 -2.40 -23.99 3.00
CA SER A 20 -3.30 -24.95 2.36
C SER A 20 -3.42 -24.78 0.84
N GLN A 21 -3.10 -23.60 0.29
CA GLN A 21 -3.30 -23.27 -1.13
C GLN A 21 -2.09 -22.58 -1.77
N LYS A 22 -0.87 -23.09 -1.53
CA LYS A 22 0.40 -22.47 -1.95
C LYS A 22 0.45 -22.06 -3.43
N GLU A 23 -0.10 -22.87 -4.34
CA GLU A 23 -0.14 -22.60 -5.79
C GLU A 23 -0.82 -21.25 -6.12
N PHE A 24 -1.84 -20.84 -5.37
CA PHE A 24 -2.59 -19.61 -5.64
C PHE A 24 -1.80 -18.34 -5.32
N PHE A 25 -0.81 -18.46 -4.42
CA PHE A 25 -0.05 -17.32 -3.92
C PHE A 25 1.36 -17.23 -4.47
N LYS A 26 1.73 -18.09 -5.43
CA LYS A 26 3.11 -18.22 -5.91
C LYS A 26 3.69 -16.92 -6.49
N ASP A 27 2.86 -16.10 -7.12
CA ASP A 27 3.29 -14.83 -7.71
C ASP A 27 3.36 -13.67 -6.69
N PHE A 28 2.92 -13.90 -5.45
CA PHE A 28 2.81 -12.88 -4.42
C PHE A 28 3.88 -13.05 -3.35
N ILE A 29 4.66 -11.99 -3.16
CA ILE A 29 5.71 -11.94 -2.16
C ILE A 29 5.11 -11.58 -0.80
N ALA A 30 4.28 -10.54 -0.75
CA ALA A 30 3.73 -10.06 0.52
C ALA A 30 2.29 -9.55 0.42
N LEU A 31 1.57 -9.70 1.52
CA LEU A 31 0.31 -9.01 1.82
C LEU A 31 0.53 -8.10 3.03
N VAL A 32 0.16 -6.82 2.92
CA VAL A 32 0.32 -5.82 3.99
C VAL A 32 -1.05 -5.28 4.37
N ASP A 33 -1.42 -5.37 5.65
CA ASP A 33 -2.62 -4.76 6.22
C ASP A 33 -2.34 -3.30 6.61
N LEU A 34 -3.08 -2.36 6.02
CA LEU A 34 -2.97 -0.92 6.28
C LEU A 34 -4.16 -0.34 7.06
N GLY A 35 -4.93 -1.19 7.74
CA GLY A 35 -6.08 -0.77 8.52
C GLY A 35 -7.34 -0.57 7.66
N HIS A 36 -7.27 0.21 6.58
CA HIS A 36 -8.41 0.52 5.69
C HIS A 36 -8.42 -0.26 4.37
N CYS A 37 -7.25 -0.73 3.92
CA CYS A 37 -7.08 -1.61 2.77
C CYS A 37 -5.92 -2.59 2.99
N PHE A 38 -5.80 -3.56 2.10
CA PHE A 38 -4.64 -4.43 1.98
C PHE A 38 -3.82 -4.04 0.76
N ILE A 39 -2.49 -4.08 0.88
CA ILE A 39 -1.57 -3.99 -0.25
C ILE A 39 -1.04 -5.39 -0.57
N ILE A 40 -1.08 -5.75 -1.85
CA ILE A 40 -0.38 -6.93 -2.37
C ILE A 40 0.90 -6.48 -3.08
N ILE A 41 1.99 -7.18 -2.79
CA ILE A 41 3.31 -6.98 -3.41
C ILE A 41 3.68 -8.25 -4.17
N ASN A 42 3.87 -8.14 -5.48
CA ASN A 42 4.43 -9.17 -6.35
C ASN A 42 5.89 -8.87 -6.72
N GLU A 43 6.50 -9.75 -7.51
CA GLU A 43 7.91 -9.62 -7.96
C GLU A 43 8.21 -8.34 -8.75
N ASN A 44 7.26 -7.81 -9.52
CA ASN A 44 7.47 -6.57 -10.26
C ASN A 44 7.45 -5.36 -9.32
N GLN A 45 6.53 -5.36 -8.35
CA GLN A 45 6.40 -4.31 -7.34
C GLN A 45 7.55 -4.33 -6.33
N SER A 46 8.12 -5.49 -6.02
CA SER A 46 9.29 -5.59 -5.12
C SER A 46 10.50 -4.87 -5.69
N LYS A 47 10.72 -4.91 -7.02
CA LYS A 47 11.79 -4.15 -7.69
C LYS A 47 11.63 -2.65 -7.50
N ILE A 48 10.39 -2.16 -7.50
CA ILE A 48 10.07 -0.74 -7.27
C ILE A 48 10.38 -0.35 -5.83
N LEU A 49 10.02 -1.17 -4.84
CA LEU A 49 10.28 -0.87 -3.41
C LEU A 49 11.75 -0.55 -3.11
N TYR A 50 12.71 -1.15 -3.84
CA TYR A 50 14.13 -0.91 -3.63
C TYR A 50 14.63 0.47 -4.01
N SER A 51 14.06 1.06 -5.06
CA SER A 51 14.55 2.32 -5.60
C SER A 51 14.11 3.52 -4.77
N TYR A 52 13.22 3.32 -3.79
CA TYR A 52 12.70 4.38 -2.94
C TYR A 52 13.29 4.29 -1.53
N THR A 53 13.83 5.41 -1.07
CA THR A 53 14.37 5.58 0.28
C THR A 53 13.33 6.07 1.27
N ASP A 54 12.23 6.67 0.80
CA ASP A 54 11.14 7.17 1.65
C ASP A 54 9.95 6.19 1.66
N PRO A 55 9.65 5.56 2.81
CA PRO A 55 8.50 4.66 2.95
C PRO A 55 7.16 5.31 2.55
N VAL A 56 7.01 6.62 2.76
CA VAL A 56 5.80 7.36 2.40
C VAL A 56 5.62 7.41 0.89
N ASN A 57 6.69 7.60 0.12
CA ASN A 57 6.64 7.58 -1.35
C ASN A 57 6.18 6.23 -1.89
N ILE A 58 6.64 5.15 -1.27
CA ILE A 58 6.27 3.79 -1.67
C ILE A 58 4.80 3.56 -1.39
N PHE A 59 4.31 3.90 -0.19
CA PHE A 59 2.89 3.81 0.11
C PHE A 59 2.05 4.63 -0.88
N LEU A 60 2.46 5.87 -1.18
CA LEU A 60 1.77 6.76 -2.12
C LEU A 60 1.95 6.35 -3.59
N CYS A 61 2.74 5.32 -3.88
CA CYS A 61 2.95 4.83 -5.24
C CYS A 61 1.74 4.03 -5.72
N ASN A 62 1.23 4.37 -6.90
CA ASN A 62 0.10 3.68 -7.52
C ASN A 62 0.46 2.34 -8.16
N SER A 63 1.72 1.92 -8.01
CA SER A 63 2.21 0.66 -8.55
C SER A 63 1.70 -0.54 -7.75
N PHE A 64 1.20 -0.35 -6.53
CA PHE A 64 0.70 -1.42 -5.67
C PHE A 64 -0.76 -1.77 -5.93
N ILE A 65 -1.04 -3.07 -5.84
CA ILE A 65 -2.42 -3.56 -5.84
C ILE A 65 -3.02 -3.28 -4.47
N ARG A 66 -4.12 -2.53 -4.45
CA ARG A 66 -4.88 -2.22 -3.24
C ARG A 66 -6.22 -2.96 -3.24
N ILE A 67 -6.49 -3.69 -2.17
CA ILE A 67 -7.76 -4.38 -1.94
C ILE A 67 -8.49 -3.70 -0.78
N PRO A 68 -9.72 -3.21 -0.96
CA PRO A 68 -10.45 -2.58 0.12
C PRO A 68 -10.88 -3.60 1.18
N LYS A 69 -10.88 -3.23 2.46
CA LYS A 69 -11.20 -4.17 3.55
C LYS A 69 -12.64 -4.66 3.61
N ASN A 70 -13.57 -3.97 2.96
CA ASN A 70 -14.97 -4.40 2.88
C ASN A 70 -15.21 -5.55 1.89
N ILE A 71 -14.15 -6.12 1.32
CA ILE A 71 -14.21 -7.30 0.48
C ILE A 71 -14.64 -8.54 1.28
N THR A 72 -15.45 -9.42 0.69
CA THR A 72 -15.79 -10.70 1.32
C THR A 72 -14.60 -11.66 1.27
N THR A 73 -14.53 -12.65 2.17
CA THR A 73 -13.48 -13.68 2.13
C THR A 73 -13.48 -14.43 0.79
N LYS A 74 -14.67 -14.68 0.22
CA LYS A 74 -14.81 -15.33 -1.09
C LYS A 74 -14.18 -14.49 -2.20
N ASP A 75 -14.46 -13.19 -2.21
CA ASP A 75 -13.91 -12.26 -3.20
C ASP A 75 -12.41 -12.07 -3.01
N LEU A 76 -11.93 -12.01 -1.76
CA LEU A 76 -10.50 -11.96 -1.45
C LEU A 76 -9.77 -13.20 -1.98
N ILE A 77 -10.32 -14.40 -1.75
CA ILE A 77 -9.78 -15.65 -2.32
C ILE A 77 -9.83 -15.61 -3.86
N SER A 78 -10.91 -15.07 -4.44
CA SER A 78 -11.03 -14.89 -5.89
C SER A 78 -9.95 -13.97 -6.47
N CYS A 79 -9.60 -12.88 -5.77
CA CYS A 79 -8.52 -11.96 -6.13
C CYS A 79 -7.17 -12.69 -6.24
N PHE A 80 -6.91 -13.67 -5.38
CA PHE A 80 -5.69 -14.47 -5.44
C PHE A 80 -5.73 -15.52 -6.55
N LYS A 81 -6.88 -16.17 -6.77
CA LYS A 81 -7.04 -17.30 -7.72
C LYS A 81 -6.98 -16.91 -9.19
N THR A 82 -7.43 -15.71 -9.57
CA THR A 82 -7.63 -15.36 -10.98
C THR A 82 -6.74 -14.20 -11.38
N THR A 83 -5.85 -14.44 -12.35
CA THR A 83 -5.04 -13.39 -13.01
C THR A 83 -5.91 -12.27 -13.58
N ASN A 84 -7.12 -12.60 -14.06
CA ASN A 84 -8.08 -11.64 -14.62
C ASN A 84 -8.79 -10.74 -13.59
N TYR A 85 -8.83 -11.11 -12.30
CA TYR A 85 -9.42 -10.24 -11.26
C TYR A 85 -8.40 -9.22 -10.75
N ARG A 86 -7.10 -9.49 -10.96
CA ARG A 86 -5.98 -8.53 -10.80
C ARG A 86 -6.18 -7.28 -11.69
N GLU A 87 -6.94 -7.37 -12.77
CA GLU A 87 -7.23 -6.22 -13.64
C GLU A 87 -8.59 -5.57 -13.37
N LYS A 88 -9.58 -6.34 -12.93
CA LYS A 88 -10.99 -5.88 -12.80
C LYS A 88 -11.35 -5.20 -11.48
N GLN A 89 -10.68 -5.53 -10.37
CA GLN A 89 -10.97 -4.92 -9.05
C GLN A 89 -9.77 -4.23 -8.39
N CYS A 90 -8.58 -4.32 -9.00
CA CYS A 90 -7.47 -3.51 -8.53
C CYS A 90 -7.79 -2.05 -8.82
N TYR A 91 -8.09 -1.30 -7.76
CA TYR A 91 -8.10 0.14 -7.84
C TYR A 91 -6.70 0.57 -8.29
N LYS A 92 -6.57 0.97 -9.55
CA LYS A 92 -5.39 1.68 -10.04
C LYS A 92 -5.62 3.14 -9.66
N PRO A 93 -5.00 3.63 -8.57
CA PRO A 93 -5.20 4.99 -8.16
C PRO A 93 -4.75 5.90 -9.31
N GLU A 94 -5.45 7.01 -9.55
CA GLU A 94 -4.97 8.03 -10.48
C GLU A 94 -3.63 8.57 -10.00
N SER A 95 -2.68 8.79 -10.92
CA SER A 95 -1.36 9.33 -10.57
C SER A 95 -1.49 10.62 -9.75
N LEU A 96 -0.85 10.62 -8.59
CA LEU A 96 -0.74 11.83 -7.78
C LEU A 96 0.24 12.80 -8.42
N THR A 97 -0.09 14.09 -8.41
CA THR A 97 0.85 15.15 -8.79
C THR A 97 1.87 15.38 -7.66
N ARG A 98 2.97 16.07 -7.97
CA ARG A 98 3.97 16.41 -6.95
C ARG A 98 3.37 17.23 -5.81
N ASP A 99 2.52 18.21 -6.12
CA ASP A 99 1.86 19.03 -5.10
C ASP A 99 0.88 18.23 -4.25
N GLU A 100 0.15 17.28 -4.84
CA GLU A 100 -0.72 16.36 -4.10
C GLU A 100 0.09 15.51 -3.10
N ILE A 101 1.23 14.97 -3.54
CA ILE A 101 2.15 14.19 -2.69
C ILE A 101 2.72 15.05 -1.56
N ASP A 102 3.21 16.24 -1.88
CA ASP A 102 3.82 17.15 -0.90
C ASP A 102 2.80 17.60 0.15
N VAL A 103 1.58 17.95 -0.27
CA VAL A 103 0.51 18.34 0.64
C VAL A 103 0.11 17.16 1.54
N LEU A 104 0.00 15.94 1.03
CA LEU A 104 -0.28 14.77 1.86
C LEU A 104 0.83 14.51 2.89
N ARG A 105 2.09 14.62 2.49
CA ARG A 105 3.24 14.48 3.41
C ARG A 105 3.21 15.52 4.52
N LEU A 106 3.06 16.79 4.17
CA LEU A 106 3.04 17.84 5.18
C LEU A 106 1.81 17.73 6.08
N SER A 107 0.69 17.19 5.57
CA SER A 107 -0.52 16.94 6.38
C SER A 107 -0.30 15.94 7.50
N VAL A 108 0.83 15.20 7.52
CA VAL A 108 1.21 14.32 8.63
C VAL A 108 1.60 15.12 9.88
N SER A 109 2.17 16.31 9.72
CA SER A 109 2.76 17.06 10.84
C SER A 109 2.26 18.50 10.94
N TYR A 110 1.55 18.99 9.93
CA TYR A 110 1.14 20.39 9.84
C TYR A 110 -0.34 20.53 9.50
N SER A 111 -0.98 21.55 10.08
CA SER A 111 -2.31 21.98 9.67
C SER A 111 -2.29 22.58 8.26
N LEU A 112 -3.43 22.57 7.56
CA LEU A 112 -3.51 23.14 6.20
C LEU A 112 -3.08 24.62 6.14
N LYS A 113 -3.31 25.39 7.22
CA LYS A 113 -2.88 26.78 7.34
C LYS A 113 -1.36 26.90 7.44
N GLN A 114 -0.70 26.01 8.18
CA GLN A 114 0.76 25.95 8.21
C GLN A 114 1.32 25.52 6.85
N ILE A 115 0.68 24.54 6.19
CA ILE A 115 1.08 24.09 4.86
C ILE A 115 0.97 25.21 3.83
N SER A 116 -0.08 26.03 3.87
CA SER A 116 -0.19 27.20 2.99
C SER A 116 0.95 28.19 3.18
N ILE A 117 1.42 28.37 4.42
CA ILE A 117 2.57 29.23 4.74
C ILE A 117 3.87 28.59 4.22
N ILE A 118 4.09 27.30 4.50
CA ILE A 118 5.30 26.56 4.11
C ILE A 118 5.46 26.52 2.58
N LYS A 119 4.38 26.22 1.84
CA LYS A 119 4.41 26.12 0.38
C LYS A 119 4.20 27.47 -0.32
N GLY A 120 3.83 28.54 0.39
CA GLY A 120 3.55 29.85 -0.20
C GLY A 120 2.35 29.84 -1.17
N ILE A 121 1.35 28.98 -0.94
CA ILE A 121 0.16 28.84 -1.79
C ILE A 121 -1.12 29.06 -0.98
N GLU A 122 -2.22 29.42 -1.65
CA GLU A 122 -3.48 29.68 -0.97
C GLU A 122 -4.02 28.47 -0.19
N TYR A 123 -4.63 28.72 0.97
CA TYR A 123 -5.27 27.70 1.80
C TYR A 123 -6.28 26.84 1.01
N LYS A 124 -7.07 27.46 0.12
CA LYS A 124 -8.04 26.75 -0.71
C LYS A 124 -7.35 25.75 -1.65
N THR A 125 -6.22 26.14 -2.23
CA THR A 125 -5.39 25.28 -3.10
C THR A 125 -4.80 24.10 -2.33
N VAL A 126 -4.28 24.32 -1.12
CA VAL A 126 -3.83 23.23 -0.23
C VAL A 126 -4.97 22.26 0.08
N SER A 127 -6.13 22.78 0.47
CA SER A 127 -7.31 21.96 0.77
C SER A 127 -7.75 21.13 -0.44
N TYR A 128 -7.76 21.75 -1.62
CA TYR A 128 -8.08 21.10 -2.89
C TYR A 128 -7.11 19.94 -3.19
N HIS A 129 -5.80 20.19 -3.11
CA HIS A 129 -4.79 19.14 -3.33
C HIS A 129 -4.95 17.98 -2.35
N LYS A 130 -5.19 18.25 -1.06
CA LYS A 130 -5.43 17.20 -0.07
C LYS A 130 -6.65 16.35 -0.43
N ILE A 131 -7.80 16.97 -0.68
CA ILE A 131 -9.05 16.26 -0.97
C ILE A 131 -8.90 15.43 -2.24
N ARG A 132 -8.31 16.01 -3.29
CA ARG A 132 -8.07 15.31 -4.55
C ARG A 132 -7.14 14.13 -4.36
N ALA A 133 -6.05 14.29 -3.62
CA ALA A 133 -5.10 13.22 -3.34
C ALA A 133 -5.72 12.07 -2.54
N LEU A 134 -6.49 12.37 -1.49
CA LEU A 134 -7.21 11.37 -0.71
C LEU A 134 -8.24 10.60 -1.57
N HIS A 135 -9.00 11.31 -2.40
CA HIS A 135 -9.94 10.70 -3.34
C HIS A 135 -9.24 9.77 -4.34
N LYS A 136 -8.12 10.23 -4.93
CA LYS A 136 -7.31 9.44 -5.85
C LYS A 136 -6.67 8.21 -5.22
N LEU A 137 -6.51 8.18 -3.89
CA LEU A 137 -6.00 7.02 -3.16
C LEU A 137 -7.12 6.13 -2.59
N ASN A 138 -8.39 6.51 -2.81
CA ASN A 138 -9.56 5.91 -2.19
C ASN A 138 -9.48 5.87 -0.64
N ILE A 139 -8.97 6.95 -0.04
CA ILE A 139 -8.85 7.13 1.41
C ILE A 139 -9.91 8.15 1.83
N LYS A 140 -10.77 7.79 2.79
CA LYS A 140 -11.93 8.63 3.14
C LYS A 140 -11.56 9.83 4.00
N SER A 141 -10.48 9.73 4.77
CA SER A 141 -10.09 10.76 5.70
C SER A 141 -8.59 10.83 5.92
N ILE A 142 -8.11 11.96 6.42
CA ILE A 142 -6.71 12.09 6.82
C ILE A 142 -6.36 11.12 7.95
N VAL A 143 -7.31 10.78 8.82
CA VAL A 143 -7.12 9.80 9.92
C VAL A 143 -6.84 8.42 9.35
N GLU A 144 -7.56 7.99 8.32
CA GLU A 144 -7.27 6.73 7.63
C GLU A 144 -5.88 6.74 6.99
N LEU A 145 -5.46 7.86 6.39
CA LEU A 145 -4.10 8.02 5.88
C LEU A 145 -3.06 7.84 6.99
N PHE A 146 -3.26 8.47 8.15
CA PHE A 146 -2.35 8.34 9.30
C PHE A 146 -2.22 6.90 9.78
N ILE A 147 -3.34 6.19 9.92
CA ILE A 147 -3.34 4.77 10.31
C ILE A 147 -2.52 3.97 9.30
N SER A 148 -2.74 4.21 8.00
CA SER A 148 -2.04 3.51 6.92
C SER A 148 -0.53 3.72 6.94
N LEU A 149 -0.10 4.97 7.09
CA LEU A 149 1.31 5.33 7.17
C LEU A 149 1.96 4.73 8.42
N SER A 150 1.23 4.70 9.54
CA SER A 150 1.69 4.06 10.78
C SER A 150 1.86 2.55 10.62
N GLU A 151 0.85 1.85 10.09
CA GLU A 151 0.94 0.40 9.83
C GLU A 151 2.05 0.05 8.82
N TRP A 152 2.17 0.85 7.75
CA TRP A 152 3.27 0.69 6.80
C TRP A 152 4.64 0.87 7.48
N GLY A 153 4.80 1.94 8.28
CA GLY A 153 6.02 2.23 9.02
C GLY A 153 6.43 1.11 9.98
N LYS A 154 5.46 0.52 10.70
CA LYS A 154 5.72 -0.62 11.61
C LYS A 154 6.28 -1.85 10.89
N HIS A 155 5.87 -2.06 9.65
CA HIS A 155 6.24 -3.26 8.88
C HIS A 155 7.35 -3.02 7.86
N TYR A 156 7.75 -1.77 7.62
CA TYR A 156 8.61 -1.38 6.50
C TYR A 156 9.94 -2.17 6.44
N GLU A 157 10.68 -2.24 7.54
CA GLU A 157 11.98 -2.96 7.55
C GLU A 157 11.82 -4.46 7.31
N ASN A 158 10.74 -5.05 7.82
CA ASN A 158 10.45 -6.47 7.59
C ASN A 158 10.01 -6.72 6.15
N ILE A 159 9.20 -5.83 5.57
CA ILE A 159 8.81 -5.86 4.15
C ILE A 159 10.08 -5.77 3.30
N LYS A 160 10.96 -4.81 3.56
CA LYS A 160 12.21 -4.60 2.84
C LYS A 160 13.13 -5.83 2.91
N SER A 161 13.26 -6.43 4.08
CA SER A 161 14.04 -7.66 4.29
C SER A 161 13.44 -8.85 3.52
N CYS A 162 12.12 -9.04 3.60
CA CYS A 162 11.40 -10.05 2.84
C CYS A 162 11.65 -9.92 1.33
N MET A 163 11.65 -8.69 0.79
CA MET A 163 11.98 -8.48 -0.62
C MET A 163 13.41 -8.92 -0.94
N LEU A 164 14.37 -8.75 -0.01
CA LEU A 164 15.81 -8.97 -0.26
C LEU A 164 16.10 -10.45 -0.37
N GLU A 165 15.49 -11.22 0.53
CA GLU A 165 15.54 -12.67 0.53
C GLU A 165 14.99 -13.24 -0.78
N ASN A 166 13.82 -12.75 -1.23
CA ASN A 166 13.21 -13.20 -2.48
C ASN A 166 14.08 -12.88 -3.70
N ARG A 167 14.69 -11.69 -3.77
CA ARG A 167 15.60 -11.34 -4.86
C ARG A 167 16.84 -12.22 -4.89
N ASN A 168 17.45 -12.46 -3.73
CA ASN A 168 18.63 -13.31 -3.61
C ASN A 168 18.33 -14.77 -3.97
N ALA A 169 17.12 -15.24 -3.67
CA ALA A 169 16.66 -16.56 -4.09
C ALA A 169 16.52 -16.66 -5.62
N ILE A 170 15.92 -15.66 -6.27
CA ILE A 170 15.76 -15.62 -7.74
C ILE A 170 17.13 -15.55 -8.44
N ASN A 171 18.05 -14.71 -7.95
CA ASN A 171 19.38 -14.56 -8.55
C ASN A 171 20.31 -15.76 -8.35
N LYS A 172 19.99 -16.71 -7.46
CA LYS A 172 20.75 -17.97 -7.29
C LYS A 172 20.32 -19.07 -8.27
N ILE A 173 19.20 -18.89 -8.97
CA ILE A 173 18.63 -19.87 -9.90
C ILE A 173 19.07 -19.58 -11.36
N HIS A 174 19.78 -18.47 -11.59
CA HIS A 174 20.40 -18.07 -12.85
C HIS A 174 21.92 -18.01 -12.71
#